data_AF-A0A366JEK0-F1
#
_entry.id   AF-A0A366JEK0-F1
#
_cell.length_a   1.000
_cell.length_b   1.000
_cell.length_c   1.000
_cell.angle_alpha   90.00
_cell.angle_beta   90.00
_cell.angle_gamma   90.00
#
_symmetry.space_group_name_H-M   'P 1'
#
loop_
_entity.id
_entity.type
_entity.pdbx_description
1 polymer ?
#
loop_
_entity_poly.entity_id
_entity_poly.type
_entity_poly.pdbx_seq_one_letter_code
_entity_poly.pdbx_strand_id
1 'polypeptide(L)'
;MNASNQAHLTIQGGGYRIENDRVIISIQRIANDRVEGNLSGTLQLQLCAFQHGVGSSEAVVLASTIIGEIKGQHFLSDCYYDLLFRQPPSGTWQLSLQLNEWNGVDYTLCDSAYFDAFYQIEAPSDASTSVMQVDKLGNEKAASTPKTTVVKPIVKEVKKNTNGYADGYLAINKSKVDKLLKAKGVPKKILERLVAERPFHSEKAVLNVKGVGPVMLGKIVAELSK
;
A
#
# COMPACT_ATOMS: atom_id res chain seq x y z
N MET A 1 -4.27 -21.23 31.49
CA MET A 1 -3.80 -20.74 30.17
C MET A 1 -4.90 -21.10 29.19
N ASN A 2 -5.81 -20.15 28.95
CA ASN A 2 -7.09 -20.43 28.31
C ASN A 2 -6.96 -20.45 26.79
N ALA A 3 -7.28 -21.62 26.23
CA ALA A 3 -7.81 -21.74 24.89
C ALA A 3 -9.13 -20.96 24.76
N SER A 4 -9.47 -20.54 23.54
CA SER A 4 -10.71 -19.88 23.12
C SER A 4 -10.71 -18.34 23.10
N ASN A 5 -9.74 -17.73 22.41
CA ASN A 5 -9.98 -16.43 21.77
C ASN A 5 -10.62 -16.70 20.38
N GLN A 6 -11.79 -17.34 20.37
CA GLN A 6 -12.55 -17.49 19.12
C GLN A 6 -12.82 -16.09 18.56
N ALA A 7 -12.53 -15.89 17.28
CA ALA A 7 -12.76 -14.61 16.62
C ALA A 7 -14.28 -14.31 16.60
N HIS A 8 -14.73 -13.54 17.60
CA HIS A 8 -16.08 -12.99 17.72
C HIS A 8 -16.09 -11.50 17.36
N LEU A 9 -15.16 -11.10 16.49
CA LEU A 9 -15.13 -9.77 15.89
C LEU A 9 -15.65 -9.93 14.47
N THR A 10 -16.75 -9.26 14.12
CA THR A 10 -17.45 -9.49 12.83
C THR A 10 -17.70 -8.20 12.06
N ILE A 11 -17.64 -8.28 10.74
CA ILE A 11 -18.09 -7.27 9.78
C ILE A 11 -19.45 -7.72 9.24
N GLN A 12 -20.45 -6.85 9.31
CA GLN A 12 -21.77 -7.10 8.71
C GLN A 12 -22.14 -5.95 7.78
N GLY A 13 -22.59 -6.28 6.57
CA GLY A 13 -22.98 -5.34 5.53
C GLY A 13 -21.82 -4.45 5.10
N GLY A 14 -21.09 -4.82 4.05
CA GLY A 14 -19.94 -4.05 3.55
C GLY A 14 -20.14 -3.61 2.10
N GLY A 15 -19.65 -2.42 1.76
CA GLY A 15 -19.63 -1.89 0.40
C GLY A 15 -18.42 -0.99 0.20
N TYR A 16 -18.02 -0.82 -1.06
CA TYR A 16 -16.96 0.11 -1.43
C TYR A 16 -17.29 0.86 -2.71
N ARG A 17 -16.68 2.03 -2.88
CA ARG A 17 -16.68 2.81 -4.11
C ARG A 17 -15.29 3.39 -4.33
N ILE A 18 -14.66 2.99 -5.42
CA ILE A 18 -13.34 3.52 -5.81
C ILE A 18 -13.57 4.73 -6.71
N GLU A 19 -12.89 5.82 -6.40
CA GLU A 19 -12.92 7.08 -7.12
C GLU A 19 -11.49 7.58 -7.29
N ASN A 20 -10.86 7.30 -8.44
CA ASN A 20 -9.47 7.67 -8.72
C ASN A 20 -8.49 7.13 -7.65
N ASP A 21 -7.90 8.04 -6.86
CA ASP A 21 -6.93 7.76 -5.80
C ASP A 21 -7.60 7.60 -4.42
N ARG A 22 -8.92 7.50 -4.37
CA ARG A 22 -9.73 7.38 -3.16
C ARG A 22 -10.60 6.14 -3.21
N VAL A 23 -10.88 5.58 -2.03
CA VAL A 23 -11.91 4.57 -1.85
C VAL A 23 -12.76 4.93 -0.65
N ILE A 24 -14.06 4.94 -0.88
CA ILE A 24 -15.08 5.08 0.14
C ILE A 24 -15.50 3.67 0.55
N ILE A 25 -15.38 3.36 1.82
CA ILE A 25 -15.83 2.09 2.40
C ILE A 25 -16.99 2.37 3.35
N SER A 26 -18.11 1.67 3.16
CA SER A 26 -19.27 1.71 4.04
C SER A 26 -19.45 0.35 4.70
N ILE A 27 -19.59 0.32 6.03
CA ILE A 27 -19.85 -0.90 6.79
C ILE A 27 -21.03 -0.64 7.73
N GLN A 28 -22.06 -1.48 7.64
CA GLN A 28 -23.26 -1.36 8.47
C GLN A 28 -22.93 -1.61 9.95
N ARG A 29 -22.11 -2.64 10.24
CA ARG A 29 -21.74 -2.96 11.62
C ARG A 29 -20.38 -3.63 11.72
N ILE A 30 -19.59 -3.21 12.70
CA ILE A 30 -18.41 -3.92 13.20
C ILE A 30 -18.66 -4.26 14.65
N ALA A 31 -18.78 -5.54 14.99
CA ALA A 31 -19.20 -5.98 16.32
C ALA A 31 -18.09 -6.74 17.03
N ASN A 32 -18.01 -6.55 18.36
CA ASN A 32 -17.31 -7.45 19.25
C ASN A 32 -18.36 -8.23 20.06
N ASP A 33 -18.68 -9.43 19.59
CA ASP A 33 -19.67 -10.33 20.19
C ASP A 33 -19.07 -11.21 21.30
N ARG A 34 -17.86 -10.87 21.78
CA ARG A 34 -17.29 -11.47 22.99
C ARG A 34 -18.06 -10.99 24.21
N VAL A 35 -18.03 -11.79 25.27
CA VAL A 35 -18.62 -11.47 26.58
C VAL A 35 -18.21 -10.09 27.09
N GLU A 36 -19.08 -9.49 27.89
CA GLU A 36 -18.86 -8.18 28.50
C GLU A 36 -17.50 -8.12 29.25
N GLY A 37 -16.82 -6.98 29.13
CA GLY A 37 -15.48 -6.77 29.72
C GLY A 37 -14.32 -7.30 28.87
N ASN A 38 -14.59 -8.08 27.81
CA ASN A 38 -13.56 -8.50 26.86
C ASN A 38 -13.29 -7.41 25.82
N LEU A 39 -12.36 -6.50 26.12
CA LEU A 39 -11.90 -5.46 25.19
C LEU A 39 -11.10 -6.08 24.05
N SER A 40 -11.38 -5.67 22.81
CA SER A 40 -10.53 -6.04 21.68
C SER A 40 -9.15 -5.37 21.78
N GLY A 41 -8.15 -5.96 21.14
CA GLY A 41 -6.97 -5.20 20.73
C GLY A 41 -7.33 -4.08 19.75
N THR A 42 -6.33 -3.27 19.40
CA THR A 42 -6.50 -2.25 18.36
C THR A 42 -6.90 -2.92 17.05
N LEU A 43 -8.01 -2.50 16.47
CA LEU A 43 -8.58 -3.02 15.25
C LEU A 43 -8.08 -2.26 14.03
N GLN A 44 -7.78 -3.01 12.98
CA GLN A 44 -7.42 -2.51 11.67
C GLN A 44 -8.39 -3.05 10.62
N LEU A 45 -8.92 -2.14 9.80
CA LEU A 45 -9.70 -2.49 8.62
C LEU A 45 -8.83 -2.33 7.38
N GLN A 46 -8.90 -3.31 6.48
CA GLN A 46 -8.18 -3.30 5.21
C GLN A 46 -9.13 -3.66 4.06
N LEU A 47 -9.00 -2.95 2.94
CA LEU A 47 -9.49 -3.42 1.65
C LEU A 47 -8.35 -4.17 0.96
N CYS A 48 -8.55 -5.45 0.69
CA CYS A 48 -7.54 -6.34 0.13
C CYS A 48 -7.97 -6.84 -1.25
N ALA A 49 -6.99 -7.11 -2.11
CA ALA A 49 -7.17 -7.72 -3.42
C ALA A 49 -6.41 -9.04 -3.52
N PHE A 50 -7.09 -10.06 -4.02
CA PHE A 50 -6.54 -11.39 -4.27
C PHE A 50 -6.55 -11.63 -5.77
N GLN A 51 -5.39 -11.94 -6.34
CA GLN A 51 -5.29 -12.14 -7.78
C GLN A 51 -6.07 -13.40 -8.18
N HIS A 52 -6.98 -13.25 -9.15
CA HIS A 52 -7.71 -14.38 -9.70
C HIS A 52 -6.85 -15.06 -10.78
N GLY A 53 -6.49 -16.33 -10.59
CA GLY A 53 -5.70 -17.12 -11.55
C GLY A 53 -4.34 -17.60 -11.01
N VAL A 54 -3.35 -17.76 -11.89
CA VAL A 54 -2.03 -18.33 -11.56
C VAL A 54 -1.04 -17.28 -11.02
N GLY A 55 -0.50 -17.52 -9.82
CA GLY A 55 0.85 -17.09 -9.45
C GLY A 55 1.05 -16.32 -8.15
N SER A 56 0.00 -15.81 -7.50
CA SER A 56 0.13 -15.22 -6.16
C SER A 56 -1.18 -15.32 -5.39
N SER A 57 -1.13 -15.99 -4.23
CA SER A 57 -2.22 -16.00 -3.25
C SER A 57 -2.07 -14.91 -2.18
N GLU A 58 -1.05 -14.05 -2.30
CA GLU A 58 -0.82 -12.99 -1.34
C GLU A 58 -1.80 -11.83 -1.57
N ALA A 59 -2.41 -11.37 -0.49
CA ALA A 59 -3.30 -10.24 -0.50
C ALA A 59 -2.51 -8.94 -0.76
N VAL A 60 -2.97 -8.14 -1.73
CA VAL A 60 -2.49 -6.76 -1.91
C VAL A 60 -3.41 -5.83 -1.13
N VAL A 61 -2.86 -5.11 -0.14
CA VAL A 61 -3.62 -4.12 0.61
C VAL A 61 -3.81 -2.86 -0.24
N LEU A 62 -5.05 -2.59 -0.63
CA LEU A 62 -5.43 -1.45 -1.45
C LEU A 62 -5.66 -0.19 -0.62
N ALA A 63 -6.24 -0.35 0.57
CA ALA A 63 -6.46 0.73 1.53
C ALA A 63 -6.52 0.15 2.95
N SER A 64 -6.18 0.96 3.96
CA SER A 64 -6.25 0.55 5.36
C SER A 64 -6.47 1.71 6.31
N THR A 65 -7.07 1.41 7.47
CA THR A 65 -7.22 2.36 8.58
C THR A 65 -7.24 1.64 9.92
N ILE A 66 -6.93 2.38 10.99
CA ILE A 66 -7.06 1.92 12.37
C ILE A 66 -8.39 2.45 12.92
N ILE A 67 -9.20 1.55 13.48
CA ILE A 67 -10.53 1.88 14.01
C ILE A 67 -10.46 2.16 15.53
N GLY A 68 -9.47 1.58 16.22
CA GLY A 68 -9.36 1.62 17.68
C GLY A 68 -9.84 0.32 18.31
N GLU A 69 -10.36 0.37 19.53
CA GLU A 69 -10.76 -0.82 20.30
C GLU A 69 -12.28 -0.84 20.52
N ILE A 70 -12.87 -2.03 20.59
CA ILE A 70 -14.30 -2.22 20.85
C ILE A 70 -14.45 -3.12 22.08
N LYS A 71 -15.26 -2.68 23.05
CA LYS A 71 -15.60 -3.48 24.22
C LYS A 71 -16.45 -4.69 23.82
N GLY A 72 -16.33 -5.80 24.54
CA GLY A 72 -17.22 -6.95 24.38
C GLY A 72 -18.69 -6.54 24.52
N GLN A 73 -19.55 -7.18 23.74
CA GLN A 73 -20.97 -6.86 23.56
C GLN A 73 -21.25 -5.46 22.98
N HIS A 74 -20.24 -4.78 22.40
CA HIS A 74 -20.42 -3.49 21.74
C HIS A 74 -20.15 -3.58 20.24
N PHE A 75 -20.59 -2.56 19.51
CA PHE A 75 -20.39 -2.46 18.08
C PHE A 75 -20.25 -1.01 17.65
N LEU A 76 -19.64 -0.84 16.48
CA LEU A 76 -19.72 0.38 15.69
C LEU A 76 -20.77 0.16 14.60
N SER A 77 -21.58 1.17 14.32
CA SER A 77 -22.60 1.13 13.27
C SER A 77 -22.37 2.23 12.26
N ASP A 78 -22.90 2.04 11.04
CA ASP A 78 -22.90 3.03 9.96
C ASP A 78 -21.52 3.65 9.73
N CYS A 79 -20.51 2.78 9.73
CA CYS A 79 -19.12 3.18 9.57
C CYS A 79 -18.86 3.63 8.13
N TYR A 80 -18.20 4.78 7.98
CA TYR A 80 -17.87 5.37 6.70
C TYR A 80 -16.42 5.83 6.70
N TYR A 81 -15.63 5.34 5.75
CA TYR A 81 -14.21 5.63 5.64
C TYR A 81 -13.87 6.12 4.23
N ASP A 82 -13.35 7.34 4.14
CA ASP A 82 -12.71 7.88 2.94
C ASP A 82 -11.20 7.66 3.09
N LEU A 83 -10.65 6.73 2.30
CA LEU A 83 -9.26 6.31 2.39
C LEU A 83 -8.54 6.54 1.07
N LEU A 84 -7.23 6.72 1.15
CA LEU A 84 -6.37 6.67 -0.03
C LEU A 84 -6.39 5.26 -0.63
N PHE A 85 -6.64 5.19 -1.93
CA PHE A 85 -6.68 3.95 -2.69
C PHE A 85 -5.37 3.73 -3.45
N ARG A 86 -4.77 2.56 -3.26
CA ARG A 86 -3.65 2.07 -4.06
C ARG A 86 -4.16 1.04 -5.03
N GLN A 87 -4.19 1.42 -6.29
CA GLN A 87 -4.57 0.53 -7.37
C GLN A 87 -3.62 -0.69 -7.46
N PRO A 88 -4.14 -1.93 -7.54
CA PRO A 88 -3.31 -3.11 -7.77
C PRO A 88 -2.77 -3.13 -9.22
N PRO A 89 -1.80 -4.01 -9.53
CA PRO A 89 -1.36 -4.24 -10.91
C PRO A 89 -2.50 -4.65 -11.85
N SER A 90 -2.26 -4.53 -13.16
CA SER A 90 -3.18 -5.00 -14.19
C SER A 90 -3.52 -6.49 -13.98
N GLY A 91 -4.80 -6.83 -14.05
CA GLY A 91 -5.30 -8.18 -13.81
C GLY A 91 -6.75 -8.19 -13.32
N THR A 92 -7.22 -9.39 -12.99
CA THR A 92 -8.54 -9.63 -12.40
C THR A 92 -8.35 -9.94 -10.91
N TRP A 93 -9.08 -9.25 -10.06
CA TRP A 93 -8.91 -9.30 -8.61
C TRP A 93 -10.24 -9.59 -7.91
N GLN A 94 -10.21 -10.55 -6.99
CA GLN A 94 -11.27 -10.73 -5.99
C GLN A 94 -11.00 -9.76 -4.84
N LEU A 95 -11.94 -8.88 -4.51
CA LEU A 95 -11.77 -7.94 -3.39
C LEU A 95 -12.41 -8.47 -2.11
N SER A 96 -11.82 -8.11 -0.97
CA SER A 96 -12.42 -8.33 0.35
C SER A 96 -12.14 -7.20 1.33
N LEU A 97 -13.07 -6.99 2.27
CA LEU A 97 -12.79 -6.27 3.51
C LEU A 97 -12.28 -7.25 4.55
N GLN A 98 -11.18 -6.91 5.21
CA GLN A 98 -10.58 -7.71 6.27
C GLN A 98 -10.52 -6.91 7.57
N LEU A 99 -11.04 -7.49 8.64
CA LEU A 99 -10.88 -6.99 10.00
C LEU A 99 -9.76 -7.75 10.67
N ASN A 100 -8.77 -7.02 11.18
CA ASN A 100 -7.66 -7.59 11.92
C ASN A 100 -7.59 -6.97 13.32
N GLU A 101 -7.14 -7.74 14.29
CA GLU A 101 -6.96 -7.31 15.68
C GLU A 101 -5.48 -7.41 16.07
N TRP A 102 -4.97 -6.38 16.73
CA TRP A 102 -3.65 -6.41 17.35
C TRP A 102 -3.64 -7.30 18.58
N ASN A 103 -2.81 -8.34 18.58
CA ASN A 103 -2.70 -9.29 19.70
C ASN A 103 -1.56 -8.98 20.68
N GLY A 104 -0.84 -7.86 20.48
CA GLY A 104 0.37 -7.52 21.23
C GLY A 104 1.68 -7.74 20.47
N VAL A 105 1.66 -8.53 19.39
CA VAL A 105 2.82 -8.90 18.57
C VAL A 105 2.60 -8.54 17.10
N ASP A 106 1.45 -8.91 16.56
CA ASP A 106 1.05 -8.66 15.18
C ASP A 106 -0.47 -8.44 15.07
N TYR A 107 -0.91 -8.10 13.85
CA TYR A 107 -2.32 -8.07 13.51
C TYR A 107 -2.73 -9.45 13.02
N THR A 108 -3.73 -10.04 13.68
CA THR A 108 -4.33 -11.32 13.28
C THR A 108 -5.67 -11.10 12.62
N LEU A 109 -5.91 -11.78 11.51
CA LEU A 109 -7.19 -11.75 10.81
C LEU A 109 -8.32 -12.28 11.71
N CYS A 110 -9.36 -11.49 11.88
CA CYS A 110 -10.55 -11.84 12.66
C CYS A 110 -11.72 -12.22 11.76
N ASP A 111 -11.97 -11.41 10.73
CA ASP A 111 -13.10 -11.61 9.81
C ASP A 111 -12.77 -11.12 8.40
N SER A 112 -13.49 -11.64 7.41
CA SER A 112 -13.36 -11.26 6.01
C SER A 112 -14.71 -11.28 5.29
N ALA A 113 -15.03 -10.19 4.60
CA ALA A 113 -16.18 -10.09 3.71
C ALA A 113 -15.71 -9.94 2.26
N TYR A 114 -15.98 -10.95 1.43
CA TYR A 114 -15.64 -10.94 0.01
C TYR A 114 -16.74 -10.28 -0.83
N PHE A 115 -16.35 -9.59 -1.90
CA PHE A 115 -17.28 -8.97 -2.83
C PHE A 115 -17.44 -9.83 -4.09
N ASP A 116 -18.67 -10.10 -4.51
CA ASP A 116 -18.94 -11.01 -5.65
C ASP A 116 -18.41 -10.48 -7.00
N ALA A 117 -18.30 -9.16 -7.14
CA ALA A 117 -17.80 -8.53 -8.36
C ALA A 117 -16.27 -8.52 -8.39
N PHE A 118 -15.71 -9.09 -9.46
CA PHE A 118 -14.29 -8.96 -9.76
C PHE A 118 -13.94 -7.54 -10.14
N TYR A 119 -12.80 -7.08 -9.62
CA TYR A 119 -12.19 -5.81 -9.98
C TYR A 119 -11.15 -6.03 -11.09
N GLN A 120 -11.34 -5.37 -12.23
CA GLN A 120 -10.50 -5.55 -13.40
C GLN A 120 -9.69 -4.30 -13.70
N ILE A 121 -8.40 -4.52 -13.98
CA ILE A 121 -7.49 -3.48 -14.41
C ILE A 121 -6.82 -3.92 -15.69
N GLU A 122 -7.12 -3.21 -16.76
CA GLU A 122 -6.50 -3.45 -18.05
C GLU A 122 -5.05 -2.96 -18.03
N ALA A 123 -4.17 -3.74 -18.66
CA ALA A 123 -2.85 -3.22 -18.97
C ALA A 123 -3.01 -2.05 -19.96
N PRO A 124 -2.23 -0.97 -19.83
CA PRO A 124 -2.26 0.10 -20.80
C PRO A 124 -2.00 -0.47 -22.19
N SER A 125 -3.02 -0.44 -23.04
CA SER A 125 -2.92 -0.86 -24.43
C SER A 125 -2.13 0.22 -25.18
N ASP A 126 -0.95 -0.12 -25.67
CA ASP A 126 -0.28 0.69 -26.69
C ASP A 126 -1.17 0.71 -27.93
N ALA A 127 -1.86 1.83 -28.14
CA ALA A 127 -2.78 2.05 -29.24
C ALA A 127 -2.06 1.86 -30.59
N SER A 128 -2.22 0.67 -31.18
CA SER A 128 -1.90 0.44 -32.58
C SER A 128 -3.10 0.86 -33.42
N THR A 129 -2.95 2.03 -34.03
CA THR A 129 -3.71 2.61 -35.13
C THR A 129 -4.53 1.62 -35.96
N SER A 130 -5.84 1.88 -36.04
CA SER A 130 -6.72 1.36 -37.08
C SER A 130 -6.29 1.95 -38.43
N VAL A 131 -5.76 1.12 -39.33
CA VAL A 131 -5.65 1.44 -40.76
C VAL A 131 -6.79 0.74 -41.49
N MET A 132 -7.70 1.56 -42.00
CA MET A 132 -8.78 1.17 -42.88
C MET A 132 -8.23 0.53 -44.16
N GLN A 133 -8.94 -0.48 -44.64
CA GLN A 133 -8.73 -1.19 -45.89
C GLN A 133 -8.62 -0.24 -47.10
N VAL A 134 -7.61 -0.47 -47.95
CA VAL A 134 -7.70 -0.19 -49.38
C VAL A 134 -7.27 -1.45 -50.12
N ASP A 135 -8.26 -2.14 -50.67
CA ASP A 135 -8.04 -3.16 -51.69
C ASP A 135 -7.45 -2.52 -52.94
N LYS A 136 -6.23 -2.94 -53.32
CA LYS A 136 -5.98 -3.29 -54.72
C LYS A 136 -4.88 -4.33 -54.85
N LEU A 137 -5.36 -5.55 -54.95
CA LEU A 137 -4.71 -6.77 -55.41
C LEU A 137 -4.00 -6.56 -56.76
N GLY A 138 -2.80 -7.13 -56.91
CA GLY A 138 -2.29 -7.49 -58.23
C GLY A 138 -0.79 -7.64 -58.40
N ASN A 139 -0.26 -8.80 -57.99
CA ASN A 139 0.86 -9.53 -58.60
C ASN A 139 2.30 -8.98 -58.46
N GLU A 140 3.33 -9.79 -58.24
CA GLU A 140 3.42 -11.25 -58.09
C GLU A 140 4.74 -11.61 -57.38
N LYS A 141 4.65 -12.61 -56.51
CA LYS A 141 5.60 -13.70 -56.20
C LYS A 141 7.07 -13.45 -55.77
N ALA A 142 7.28 -13.97 -54.55
CA ALA A 142 8.21 -15.05 -54.16
C ALA A 142 9.72 -14.79 -54.24
N ALA A 143 10.56 -15.28 -53.35
CA ALA A 143 10.46 -15.87 -52.02
C ALA A 143 11.92 -16.07 -51.60
N SER A 144 12.31 -15.70 -50.37
CA SER A 144 13.54 -16.20 -49.75
C SER A 144 13.43 -16.12 -48.23
N THR A 145 13.39 -17.29 -47.59
CA THR A 145 13.83 -17.55 -46.20
C THR A 145 15.35 -17.24 -46.05
N PRO A 146 16.01 -17.16 -44.86
CA PRO A 146 15.66 -17.73 -43.53
C PRO A 146 16.10 -16.93 -42.25
N LYS A 147 15.63 -17.43 -41.09
CA LYS A 147 16.21 -17.48 -39.70
C LYS A 147 17.23 -16.44 -39.17
N THR A 148 16.86 -15.87 -38.01
CA THR A 148 17.61 -15.71 -36.73
C THR A 148 19.04 -15.14 -36.77
N THR A 149 19.35 -14.08 -35.99
CA THR A 149 20.04 -14.11 -34.66
C THR A 149 20.67 -12.73 -34.29
N VAL A 150 20.64 -12.40 -32.99
CA VAL A 150 21.54 -11.53 -32.18
C VAL A 150 21.47 -10.00 -32.37
N VAL A 151 20.96 -9.29 -31.34
CA VAL A 151 21.79 -8.39 -30.49
C VAL A 151 21.24 -8.36 -29.06
N LYS A 152 22.10 -8.69 -28.10
CA LYS A 152 21.99 -8.47 -26.64
C LYS A 152 23.32 -7.79 -26.21
N PRO A 153 23.50 -7.38 -24.95
CA PRO A 153 23.40 -6.02 -24.40
C PRO A 153 24.76 -5.40 -23.99
N ILE A 154 24.83 -4.10 -23.69
CA ILE A 154 25.92 -3.53 -22.87
C ILE A 154 25.35 -2.66 -21.75
N VAL A 155 25.55 -3.18 -20.54
CA VAL A 155 25.37 -2.57 -19.23
C VAL A 155 26.60 -1.72 -18.90
N LYS A 156 26.43 -0.53 -18.33
CA LYS A 156 27.41 0.10 -17.43
C LYS A 156 26.74 0.24 -16.07
N GLU A 157 26.79 -0.83 -15.29
CA GLU A 157 27.57 -0.94 -14.05
C GLU A 157 27.55 0.34 -13.20
N VAL A 158 26.72 0.32 -12.15
CA VAL A 158 27.14 0.84 -10.86
C VAL A 158 26.92 -0.24 -9.81
N LYS A 159 28.01 -0.48 -9.09
CA LYS A 159 28.25 -1.55 -8.14
C LYS A 159 27.37 -1.42 -6.89
N LYS A 160 27.11 -2.60 -6.34
CA LYS A 160 26.63 -2.91 -5.00
C LYS A 160 27.26 -1.99 -3.94
N ASN A 161 26.43 -1.14 -3.31
CA ASN A 161 26.72 -0.58 -1.99
C ASN A 161 25.64 -1.06 -1.02
N THR A 162 26.05 -2.05 -0.25
CA THR A 162 25.43 -2.54 0.98
C THR A 162 25.33 -1.44 2.04
N ASN A 163 24.24 -1.51 2.80
CA ASN A 163 23.87 -0.79 4.03
C ASN A 163 23.44 0.68 3.93
N GLY A 164 22.17 0.93 4.25
CA GLY A 164 21.60 2.27 4.41
C GLY A 164 20.18 2.31 4.98
N TYR A 165 20.00 1.71 6.17
CA TYR A 165 19.01 1.99 7.22
C TYR A 165 17.55 2.31 6.85
N ALA A 166 16.66 1.41 7.29
CA ALA A 166 15.21 1.46 7.22
C ALA A 166 14.58 2.83 7.56
N ASP A 167 13.81 3.36 6.62
CA ASP A 167 12.69 4.26 6.85
C ASP A 167 13.03 5.64 7.46
N GLY A 168 14.05 6.31 6.91
CA GLY A 168 14.48 7.62 7.40
C GLY A 168 13.41 8.72 7.34
N TYR A 169 12.55 8.68 6.34
CA TYR A 169 11.43 9.62 6.21
C TYR A 169 10.31 9.37 7.23
N LEU A 170 10.08 8.11 7.63
CA LEU A 170 9.13 7.75 8.69
C LEU A 170 9.64 8.17 10.06
N ALA A 171 10.95 8.03 10.33
CA ALA A 171 11.57 8.55 11.54
C ALA A 171 11.36 10.07 11.63
N ILE A 172 11.51 10.79 10.52
CA ILE A 172 11.23 12.23 10.46
C ILE A 172 9.75 12.51 10.71
N ASN A 173 8.81 11.80 10.07
CA ASN A 173 7.37 12.06 10.28
C ASN A 173 6.88 11.77 11.70
N LYS A 174 7.41 10.73 12.36
CA LYS A 174 6.99 10.31 13.70
C LYS A 174 7.70 11.05 14.84
N SER A 175 8.79 11.76 14.56
CA SER A 175 9.59 12.43 15.59
C SER A 175 8.92 13.71 16.08
N LYS A 176 8.83 13.88 17.41
CA LYS A 176 8.40 15.13 18.05
C LYS A 176 9.26 16.30 17.57
N VAL A 177 8.64 17.46 17.38
CA VAL A 177 9.27 18.67 16.81
C VAL A 177 10.52 19.07 17.62
N ASP A 178 10.45 19.01 18.95
CA ASP A 178 11.58 19.33 19.83
C ASP A 178 12.76 18.36 19.72
N LYS A 179 12.49 17.08 19.42
CA LYS A 179 13.52 16.06 19.22
C LYS A 179 14.23 16.28 17.89
N LEU A 180 13.47 16.63 16.83
CA LEU A 180 14.05 16.93 15.52
C LEU A 180 14.90 18.21 15.55
N LEU A 181 14.43 19.29 16.19
CA LEU A 181 15.14 20.57 16.25
C LEU A 181 16.45 20.54 17.07
N LYS A 182 16.62 19.52 17.92
CA LYS A 182 17.83 19.31 18.74
C LYS A 182 18.84 18.36 18.09
N ALA A 183 18.59 17.89 16.86
CA ALA A 183 19.49 16.96 16.17
C ALA A 183 20.89 17.56 15.97
N LYS A 184 21.90 16.94 16.58
CA LYS A 184 23.28 17.44 16.55
C LYS A 184 23.90 17.30 15.16
N GLY A 185 24.65 18.31 14.73
CA GLY A 185 25.38 18.29 13.46
C GLY A 185 24.52 18.57 12.22
N VAL A 186 23.29 19.08 12.40
CA VAL A 186 22.40 19.53 11.32
C VAL A 186 22.03 21.00 11.54
N PRO A 187 22.13 21.87 10.52
CA PRO A 187 21.72 23.27 10.64
C PRO A 187 20.25 23.44 11.04
N LYS A 188 19.97 24.30 12.03
CA LYS A 188 18.61 24.56 12.54
C LYS A 188 17.60 24.92 11.45
N LYS A 189 18.03 25.72 10.46
CA LYS A 189 17.22 26.12 9.29
C LYS A 189 16.76 24.94 8.42
N ILE A 190 17.54 23.85 8.38
CA ILE A 190 17.18 22.62 7.66
C ILE A 190 16.17 21.80 8.47
N LEU A 191 16.36 21.73 9.80
CA LEU A 191 15.43 21.04 10.70
C LEU A 191 14.05 21.71 10.71
N GLU A 192 13.99 23.05 10.72
CA GLU A 192 12.73 23.80 10.62
C GLU A 192 12.00 23.55 9.30
N ARG A 193 12.74 23.46 8.17
CA ARG A 193 12.17 23.08 6.87
C ARG A 193 11.63 21.67 6.87
N LEU A 194 12.37 20.73 7.46
CA LEU A 194 11.88 19.35 7.62
C LEU A 194 10.63 19.29 8.48
N VAL A 195 10.47 20.14 9.49
CA VAL A 195 9.22 20.20 10.27
C VAL A 195 8.07 20.76 9.41
N ALA A 196 8.33 21.81 8.63
CA ALA A 196 7.32 22.48 7.81
C ALA A 196 6.86 21.65 6.60
N GLU A 197 7.76 20.87 6.01
CA GLU A 197 7.49 20.06 4.81
C GLU A 197 7.03 18.62 5.15
N ARG A 198 6.91 18.27 6.43
CA ARG A 198 6.21 17.06 6.83
C ARG A 198 4.74 17.14 6.39
N PRO A 199 4.11 16.02 6.00
CA PRO A 199 4.66 14.65 6.00
C PRO A 199 5.42 14.30 4.71
N PHE A 200 6.56 13.63 4.84
CA PHE A 200 7.31 13.07 3.71
C PHE A 200 6.84 11.65 3.39
N HIS A 201 6.76 11.26 2.12
CA HIS A 201 6.22 9.94 1.72
C HIS A 201 7.29 8.99 1.16
N SER A 202 8.54 9.44 1.07
CA SER A 202 9.69 8.62 0.67
C SER A 202 11.00 9.29 1.07
N GLU A 203 12.10 8.54 1.09
CA GLU A 203 13.44 9.12 1.28
C GLU A 203 13.80 10.09 0.16
N LYS A 204 13.36 9.82 -1.07
CA LYS A 204 13.52 10.75 -2.21
C LYS A 204 12.84 12.09 -1.95
N ALA A 205 11.66 12.09 -1.33
CA ALA A 205 10.96 13.33 -0.96
C ALA A 205 11.75 14.12 0.09
N VAL A 206 12.40 13.45 1.04
CA VAL A 206 13.28 14.09 2.02
C VAL A 206 14.54 14.65 1.38
N LEU A 207 15.11 13.96 0.38
CA LEU A 207 16.28 14.40 -0.38
C LEU A 207 16.00 15.58 -1.33
N ASN A 208 14.72 15.78 -1.70
CA ASN A 208 14.31 16.94 -2.48
C ASN A 208 14.23 18.23 -1.64
N VAL A 209 14.26 18.11 -0.31
CA VAL A 209 14.31 19.27 0.60
C VAL A 209 15.64 20.00 0.40
N LYS A 210 15.56 21.29 0.06
CA LYS A 210 16.74 22.12 -0.23
C LYS A 210 17.72 22.13 0.95
N GLY A 211 18.85 21.44 0.77
CA GLY A 211 19.94 21.31 1.74
C GLY A 211 20.06 19.94 2.39
N VAL A 212 19.15 18.99 2.11
CA VAL A 212 19.17 17.64 2.68
C VAL A 212 19.75 16.65 1.66
N GLY A 213 21.02 16.28 1.85
CA GLY A 213 21.66 15.21 1.09
C GLY A 213 21.62 13.85 1.82
N PRO A 214 22.01 12.74 1.16
CA PRO A 214 22.01 11.40 1.77
C PRO A 214 22.81 11.30 3.06
N VAL A 215 23.95 12.00 3.13
CA VAL A 215 24.80 12.06 4.32
C VAL A 215 24.12 12.82 5.47
N MET A 216 23.37 13.88 5.17
CA MET A 216 22.61 14.62 6.19
C MET A 216 21.41 13.82 6.68
N LEU A 217 20.69 13.17 5.76
CA LEU A 217 19.59 12.28 6.10
C LEU A 217 20.06 11.18 7.06
N GLY A 218 21.19 10.53 6.77
CA GLY A 218 21.78 9.52 7.65
C GLY A 218 22.08 10.04 9.06
N LYS A 219 22.60 11.27 9.21
CA LYS A 219 22.84 11.89 10.52
C LYS A 219 21.56 12.19 11.29
N ILE A 220 20.53 12.68 10.59
CA ILE A 220 19.22 12.97 11.19
C ILE A 220 18.60 11.67 11.71
N VAL A 221 18.53 10.63 10.88
CA VAL A 221 17.96 9.33 11.24
C VAL A 221 18.74 8.69 12.39
N ALA A 222 20.07 8.73 12.35
CA ALA A 222 20.91 8.19 13.42
C ALA A 222 20.71 8.91 14.78
N GLU A 223 20.33 10.18 14.79
CA GLU A 223 20.04 10.92 16.03
C GLU A 223 18.60 10.72 16.51
N LEU A 224 17.65 10.50 15.58
CA LEU A 224 16.26 10.22 15.91
C LEU A 224 16.04 8.79 16.43
N SER A 225 16.88 7.86 15.99
CA SER A 225 16.89 6.45 16.42
C SER A 225 17.70 6.19 17.71
N LYS A 226 18.32 7.22 18.29
CA LYS A 226 18.84 7.20 19.66
C LYS A 226 17.76 7.57 20.67
#